data_AF-A0A453HP65-F1
#
_entry.id   AF-A0A453HP65-F1
#
_cell.length_a   1.000
_cell.length_b   1.000
_cell.length_c   1.000
_cell.angle_alpha   90.00
_cell.angle_beta   90.00
_cell.angle_gamma   90.00
#
_symmetry.space_group_name_H-M   'P 1'
#
loop_
_entity.id
_entity.type
_entity.pdbx_description
1 polymer ?
#
loop_
_entity_poly.entity_id
_entity_poly.type
_entity_poly.pdbx_seq_one_letter_code
_entity_poly.pdbx_strand_id
1 'polypeptide(L)'
;QAWLMYFWRRAKIHNVEEDIAEERLQMWVDRHGQQPTSHDAVDVEQGIHELRKLGIEQLLWEFSRQEVNVAEGELSDAEDDLT
;
A
#
# COMPACT_ATOMS: atom_id res chain seq x y z
N GLN A 1 9.98 8.16 6.09
CA GLN A 1 8.60 8.02 6.58
C GLN A 1 7.57 8.06 5.43
N ALA A 2 7.67 8.98 4.47
CA ALA A 2 6.75 9.06 3.32
C ALA A 2 6.53 7.73 2.57
N TRP A 3 7.56 6.89 2.47
CA TRP A 3 7.46 5.55 1.89
C TRP A 3 6.50 4.62 2.65
N LEU A 4 6.56 4.59 3.98
CA LEU A 4 5.66 3.78 4.82
C LEU A 4 4.21 4.26 4.68
N MET A 5 3.99 5.59 4.68
CA MET A 5 2.66 6.15 4.44
C MET A 5 2.09 5.77 3.08
N TYR A 6 2.93 5.76 2.03
CA TYR A 6 2.52 5.32 0.69
C TYR A 6 2.08 3.85 0.70
N PHE A 7 2.87 2.95 1.28
CA PHE A 7 2.56 1.52 1.33
C PHE A 7 1.27 1.25 2.11
N TRP A 8 1.11 1.84 3.30
CA TRP A 8 -0.11 1.66 4.09
C TRP A 8 -1.35 2.27 3.44
N ARG A 9 -1.21 3.46 2.82
CA ARG A 9 -2.31 4.04 2.03
C ARG A 9 -2.71 3.14 0.87
N ARG A 10 -1.74 2.57 0.16
CA ARG A 10 -2.02 1.66 -0.96
C ARG A 10 -2.65 0.36 -0.48
N ALA A 11 -2.16 -0.20 0.62
CA ALA A 11 -2.74 -1.38 1.26
C ALA A 11 -4.21 -1.14 1.63
N LYS A 12 -4.52 0.00 2.25
CA LYS A 12 -5.90 0.42 2.55
C LYS A 12 -6.77 0.51 1.29
N ILE A 13 -6.30 1.17 0.24
CA ILE A 13 -7.07 1.36 -1.01
C ILE A 13 -7.46 0.03 -1.67
N HIS A 14 -6.58 -0.97 -1.60
CA HIS A 14 -6.83 -2.30 -2.16
C HIS A 14 -7.36 -3.31 -1.12
N ASN A 15 -7.82 -2.84 0.05
CA ASN A 15 -8.31 -3.67 1.16
C ASN A 15 -7.35 -4.79 1.61
N VAL A 16 -6.04 -4.57 1.47
CA VAL A 16 -4.99 -5.47 1.95
C VAL A 16 -4.74 -5.16 3.42
N GLU A 17 -5.06 -6.10 4.31
CA GLU A 17 -4.93 -5.93 5.77
C GLU A 17 -5.56 -4.59 6.22
N GLU A 18 -6.76 -4.26 5.72
CA GLU A 18 -7.37 -2.92 5.77
C GLU A 18 -7.37 -2.29 7.18
N ASP A 19 -7.76 -3.06 8.20
CA ASP A 19 -7.79 -2.60 9.59
C ASP A 19 -6.39 -2.18 10.09
N ILE A 20 -5.37 -2.98 9.77
CA ILE A 20 -3.97 -2.71 10.14
C ILE A 20 -3.43 -1.54 9.32
N ALA A 21 -3.75 -1.51 8.02
CA ALA A 21 -3.32 -0.47 7.10
C ALA A 21 -3.86 0.90 7.51
N GLU A 22 -5.10 0.99 7.97
CA GLU A 22 -5.69 2.23 8.47
C GLU A 22 -5.03 2.69 9.77
N GLU A 23 -4.86 1.80 10.74
CA GLU A 23 -4.19 2.12 12.01
C GLU A 23 -2.77 2.65 11.77
N ARG A 24 -2.00 1.96 10.93
CA ARG A 24 -0.61 2.33 10.62
C ARG A 24 -0.53 3.61 9.81
N LEU A 25 -1.42 3.81 8.85
CA LEU A 25 -1.46 5.06 8.09
C LEU A 25 -1.72 6.24 9.02
N GLN A 26 -2.70 6.15 9.92
CA GLN A 26 -3.02 7.22 10.87
C GLN A 26 -1.83 7.51 11.79
N MET A 27 -1.19 6.48 12.35
CA MET A 27 0.01 6.63 13.19
C MET A 27 1.13 7.42 12.47
N TRP A 28 1.40 7.11 11.20
CA TRP A 28 2.44 7.79 10.43
C TRP A 28 2.04 9.22 10.03
N VAL A 29 0.76 9.49 9.76
CA VAL A 29 0.23 10.85 9.51
C VAL A 29 0.39 11.71 10.76
N ASP A 30 -0.03 11.22 11.92
CA ASP A 30 0.04 11.95 13.19
C ASP A 30 1.49 12.29 13.54
N ARG A 31 2.39 11.32 13.32
CA ARG A 31 3.82 11.52 13.54
C ARG A 31 4.44 12.56 12.59
N HIS A 32 4.08 12.56 11.32
CA HIS A 32 4.65 13.48 10.33
C HIS A 32 4.42 14.96 10.70
N GLY A 33 3.40 15.26 11.52
CA GLY A 33 3.15 16.60 12.04
C GLY A 33 4.02 17.01 13.24
N GLN A 34 4.85 16.11 13.78
CA GLN A 34 5.65 16.33 14.98
C GLN A 34 7.13 16.60 14.65
N GLN A 35 7.86 17.20 15.59
CA GLN A 35 9.31 17.38 15.42
C GLN A 35 10.03 16.03 15.43
N PRO A 36 11.03 15.83 14.55
CA PRO A 36 11.77 14.59 14.52
C PRO A 36 12.49 14.30 15.85
N THR A 37 12.47 13.05 16.25
CA THR A 37 13.12 12.58 17.49
C THR A 37 14.12 11.47 17.20
N SER A 38 14.99 11.15 18.18
CA SER A 38 15.89 9.99 18.07
C SER A 38 15.13 8.65 17.95
N HIS A 39 13.87 8.60 18.37
CA HIS A 39 13.02 7.42 18.25
C HIS A 39 12.57 7.17 16.80
N ASP A 40 12.75 8.15 15.90
CA ASP A 40 12.28 8.06 14.52
C ASP A 40 12.96 7.01 13.67
N ALA A 41 14.23 6.72 13.94
CA ALA A 41 14.91 5.62 13.28
C ALA A 41 14.28 4.26 13.66
N VAL A 42 14.01 4.05 14.95
CA VAL A 42 13.50 2.78 15.50
C VAL A 42 12.10 2.48 14.95
N ASP A 43 11.21 3.46 14.99
CA ASP A 43 9.85 3.32 14.47
C ASP A 43 9.83 3.07 12.96
N VAL A 44 10.75 3.67 12.19
CA VAL A 44 10.87 3.40 10.75
C VAL A 44 11.33 1.96 10.51
N GLU A 45 12.32 1.49 11.27
CA GLU A 45 12.78 0.09 11.18
C GLU A 45 11.67 -0.89 11.55
N GLN A 46 10.90 -0.60 12.61
CA GLN A 46 9.75 -1.41 13.01
C GLN A 46 8.66 -1.42 11.94
N GLY A 47 8.34 -0.27 11.34
CA GLY A 47 7.36 -0.18 10.25
C GLY A 47 7.79 -0.97 9.01
N ILE A 48 9.08 -0.96 8.67
CA ILE A 48 9.63 -1.79 7.57
C ILE A 48 9.53 -3.28 7.93
N HIS A 49 9.86 -3.66 9.17
CA HIS A 49 9.76 -5.04 9.62
C HIS A 49 8.31 -5.56 9.55
N GLU A 50 7.35 -4.75 9.94
CA GLU A 50 5.92 -5.09 9.90
C GLU A 50 5.42 -5.30 8.47
N LEU A 51 5.76 -4.40 7.53
CA LEU A 51 5.43 -4.59 6.10
C LEU A 51 5.93 -5.93 5.57
N ARG A 52 7.18 -6.31 5.92
CA ARG A 52 7.77 -7.59 5.51
C ARG A 52 7.08 -8.77 6.16
N LYS A 53 6.77 -8.68 7.45
CA LYS A 53 6.10 -9.74 8.21
C LYS A 53 4.71 -10.03 7.67
N LEU A 54 3.98 -8.99 7.28
CA LEU A 54 2.63 -9.10 6.71
C LEU A 54 2.65 -9.35 5.20
N GLY A 55 3.81 -9.36 4.54
CA GLY A 55 3.91 -9.59 3.11
C GLY A 55 3.24 -8.51 2.25
N ILE A 56 3.05 -7.29 2.78
CA ILE A 56 2.28 -6.22 2.13
C ILE A 56 2.83 -5.88 0.75
N GLU A 57 4.15 -5.83 0.59
CA GLU A 57 4.78 -5.54 -0.70
C GLU A 57 4.42 -6.58 -1.78
N GLN A 58 4.40 -7.87 -1.40
CA GLN A 58 4.04 -8.96 -2.30
C GLN A 58 2.54 -8.92 -2.64
N LEU A 59 1.68 -8.78 -1.63
CA LEU A 59 0.23 -8.70 -1.83
C LEU A 59 -0.13 -7.54 -2.77
N LEU A 60 0.44 -6.35 -2.52
CA LEU A 60 0.23 -5.19 -3.38
C LEU A 60 0.76 -5.39 -4.80
N TRP A 61 1.86 -6.12 -4.98
CA TRP A 61 2.37 -6.46 -6.30
C TRP A 61 1.43 -7.42 -7.06
N GLU A 62 0.89 -8.42 -6.38
CA GLU A 62 -0.07 -9.37 -6.96
C GLU A 62 -1.36 -8.66 -7.39
N PHE A 63 -1.91 -7.80 -6.54
CA PHE A 63 -3.08 -6.96 -6.88
C PHE A 63 -2.81 -6.06 -8.09
N SER A 64 -1.66 -5.39 -8.11
CA SER A 64 -1.29 -4.52 -9.22
C SER A 64 -1.26 -5.26 -10.57
N ARG A 65 -0.94 -6.56 -10.57
CA ARG A 65 -0.94 -7.37 -11.80
C ARG A 65 -2.35 -7.80 -12.21
N GLN A 66 -3.22 -8.08 -11.23
CA GLN A 66 -4.62 -8.38 -11.52
C GLN A 66 -5.32 -7.18 -12.16
N GLU A 67 -5.07 -5.96 -11.66
CA GLU A 67 -5.63 -4.73 -12.24
C GLU A 67 -5.18 -4.51 -13.68
N VAL A 68 -3.90 -4.74 -13.99
CA VAL A 68 -3.38 -4.60 -15.37
C VAL A 68 -4.00 -5.64 -16.30
N ASN A 69 -4.08 -6.90 -15.88
CA ASN A 69 -4.68 -7.96 -16.68
C ASN A 69 -6.18 -7.72 -16.94
N VAL A 70 -6.91 -7.17 -15.96
CA VAL A 70 -8.34 -6.83 -16.13
C VAL A 70 -8.49 -5.68 -17.12
N ALA A 71 -7.66 -4.63 -17.01
CA ALA A 71 -7.69 -3.50 -17.94
C ALA A 71 -7.36 -3.92 -19.39
N GLU A 72 -6.42 -4.86 -19.58
CA GLU A 72 -6.11 -5.42 -20.90
C GLU A 72 -7.29 -6.23 -21.48
N GLY A 73 -8.04 -6.95 -20.65
CA GLY A 73 -9.23 -7.69 -21.07
C GLY A 73 -10.41 -6.80 -21.47
N GLU A 74 -10.69 -5.75 -20.70
CA GLU A 74 -11.78 -4.80 -21.02
C GLU A 74 -11.51 -4.03 -22.32
N LEU A 75 -10.24 -3.76 -22.65
CA LEU A 75 -9.87 -3.14 -23.92
C LEU A 75 -10.08 -4.10 -25.10
N SER A 76 -9.77 -5.41 -24.95
CA SER A 76 -10.01 -6.39 -26.01
C SER A 76 -11.51 -6.62 -26.26
N ASP A 77 -12.33 -6.70 -25.21
CA ASP A 77 -13.77 -6.89 -25.33
C ASP A 77 -14.46 -5.69 -26.01
N ALA A 78 -13.93 -4.48 -25.83
CA ALA A 78 -14.46 -3.26 -26.45
C ALA A 78 -14.09 -3.13 -27.95
N GLU A 79 -12.99 -3.73 -28.40
CA GLU A 79 -12.60 -3.75 -29.82
C GLU A 79 -13.42 -4.78 -30.61
N ASP A 80 -13.75 -5.92 -30.01
CA ASP A 80 -14.58 -6.97 -30.65
C ASP A 80 -16.05 -6.53 -30.88
N ASP A 81 -16.63 -5.66 -30.04
CA ASP A 81 -17.99 -5.11 -30.22
C ASP A 81 -18.10 -4.06 -31.36
N LEU A 82 -16.96 -3.54 -31.83
CA LEU A 82 -16.88 -2.52 -32.88
C LEU A 82 -16.55 -3.10 -34.28
N THR A 83 -16.36 -4.41 -34.42
CA THR A 83 -16.05 -5.10 -35.71
C THR A 83 -17.10 -6.11 -36.13
#